data_AF-A0A645BQ52-F1
#
_entry.id   AF-A0A645BQ52-F1
#
_cell.length_a   1.000
_cell.length_b   1.000
_cell.length_c   1.000
_cell.angle_alpha   90.00
_cell.angle_beta   90.00
_cell.angle_gamma   90.00
#
_symmetry.space_group_name_H-M   'P 1'
#
loop_
_entity.id
_entity.type
_entity.pdbx_description
1 polymer ?
#
loop_
_entity_poly.entity_id
_entity_poly.type
_entity_poly.pdbx_seq_one_letter_code
_entity_poly.pdbx_strand_id
1 'polypeptide(L)'
;METRTAKKQMAFRLNENLVSKLKEEAKKENRSLSNYVECILMESVYNTQGIVVSDEVPKDFYRAISVDEAKARVQKGLRKMFNTKREQEEDV
;
A
#
# COMPACT_ATOMS: atom_id res chain seq x y z
N MET A 1 6.07 7.52 6.31
CA MET A 1 5.97 6.32 7.17
C MET A 1 6.60 5.18 6.39
N GLU A 2 7.73 4.65 6.83
CA GLU A 2 8.29 3.46 6.19
C GLU A 2 7.40 2.26 6.51
N THR A 3 6.65 1.78 5.51
CA THR A 3 5.87 0.54 5.62
C THR A 3 6.84 -0.62 5.69
N ARG A 4 7.30 -0.97 6.88
CA ARG A 4 8.16 -2.13 7.10
C ARG A 4 7.34 -3.39 6.82
N THR A 5 7.42 -3.88 5.58
CA THR A 5 6.72 -5.09 5.15
C THR A 5 7.10 -6.25 6.06
N ALA A 6 6.11 -6.91 6.65
CA ALA A 6 6.33 -8.07 7.50
C ALA A 6 6.91 -9.21 6.66
N LYS A 7 8.14 -9.64 6.96
CA LYS A 7 8.81 -10.77 6.30
C LYS A 7 8.75 -11.98 7.22
N LYS A 8 8.40 -13.14 6.66
CA LYS A 8 8.41 -14.43 7.37
C LYS A 8 9.64 -15.23 6.96
N GLN A 9 10.37 -15.76 7.94
CA GLN A 9 11.51 -16.62 7.66
C GLN A 9 11.06 -17.95 7.04
N MET A 10 11.75 -18.37 5.99
CA MET A 10 11.53 -19.63 5.29
C MET A 10 12.87 -20.25 4.88
N ALA A 11 12.96 -21.57 4.92
CA ALA A 11 14.16 -22.32 4.56
C ALA A 11 13.90 -23.12 3.28
N PHE A 12 14.72 -22.90 2.25
CA PHE A 12 14.66 -23.64 0.99
C PHE A 12 15.81 -24.64 0.92
N ARG A 13 15.50 -25.83 0.40
CA ARG A 13 16.52 -26.80 -0.03
C ARG A 13 16.71 -26.62 -1.53
N LEU A 14 17.81 -26.00 -1.94
CA LEU A 14 18.15 -25.74 -3.33
C LEU A 14 19.41 -26.53 -3.71
N ASN A 15 19.60 -26.78 -5.00
CA ASN A 15 20.83 -27.37 -5.51
C ASN A 15 22.02 -26.44 -5.21
N GLU A 16 23.15 -27.00 -4.77
CA GLU A 16 24.36 -26.26 -4.42
C GLU A 16 24.86 -25.38 -5.58
N ASN A 17 24.85 -25.91 -6.81
CA ASN A 17 25.27 -25.16 -8.00
C ASN A 17 24.36 -23.96 -8.27
N LEU A 18 23.06 -24.09 -7.98
CA LEU A 18 22.10 -23.00 -8.13
C LEU A 18 22.35 -21.91 -7.08
N VAL A 19 22.62 -22.30 -5.82
CA VAL A 19 22.93 -21.33 -4.75
C VAL A 19 24.18 -20.53 -5.07
N SER A 20 25.22 -21.17 -5.63
CA SER A 20 26.44 -20.47 -6.04
C SER A 20 26.16 -19.44 -7.13
N LYS A 21 25.41 -19.80 -8.18
CA LYS A 21 25.01 -18.85 -9.24
C LYS A 21 24.18 -17.69 -8.70
N LEU A 22 23.20 -17.96 -7.83
CA LEU A 22 22.37 -16.92 -7.23
C LEU A 22 23.18 -15.94 -6.36
N LYS A 23 24.23 -16.43 -5.67
CA LYS A 23 25.13 -15.56 -4.91
C LYS A 23 25.96 -14.65 -5.81
N GLU A 24 26.45 -15.16 -6.94
CA GLU A 24 27.20 -14.37 -7.92
C GLU A 24 26.33 -13.25 -8.50
N GLU A 25 25.10 -13.58 -8.92
CA GLU A 25 24.17 -12.57 -9.45
C GLU A 25 23.74 -11.55 -8.38
N ALA A 26 23.44 -11.99 -7.16
CA ALA A 26 23.13 -11.08 -6.06
C ALA A 26 24.28 -10.09 -5.78
N LYS A 27 25.53 -10.57 -5.87
CA LYS A 27 26.72 -9.71 -5.72
C LYS A 27 26.85 -8.72 -6.88
N LYS A 28 26.57 -9.12 -8.12
CA LYS A 28 26.57 -8.22 -9.28
C LYS A 28 25.56 -7.08 -9.11
N GLU A 29 24.40 -7.37 -8.53
CA GLU A 29 23.37 -6.37 -8.24
C GLU A 29 23.58 -5.58 -6.94
N ASN A 30 24.66 -5.83 -6.19
CA ASN A 30 24.90 -5.25 -4.86
C ASN A 30 23.74 -5.49 -3.87
N ARG A 31 23.13 -6.68 -3.92
CA ARG A 31 22.01 -7.07 -3.06
C ARG A 31 22.38 -8.27 -2.20
N SER A 32 21.72 -8.41 -1.05
CA SER A 32 21.80 -9.67 -0.30
C SER A 32 21.11 -10.78 -1.08
N LEU A 33 21.58 -12.02 -0.93
CA LEU A 33 20.96 -13.19 -1.57
C LEU A 33 19.46 -13.28 -1.25
N SER A 34 19.07 -12.97 -0.01
CA SER A 34 17.66 -12.98 0.40
C SER A 34 16.83 -11.96 -0.39
N ASN A 35 17.31 -10.74 -0.53
CA ASN A 35 16.62 -9.70 -1.30
C ASN A 35 16.56 -10.04 -2.79
N TYR A 36 17.66 -10.55 -3.34
CA TYR A 36 17.72 -10.97 -4.73
C TYR A 36 16.71 -12.09 -5.05
N VAL A 37 16.65 -13.11 -4.19
CA VAL A 37 15.67 -14.21 -4.32
C VAL A 37 14.24 -13.70 -4.16
N GLU A 38 13.98 -12.80 -3.20
CA GLU A 38 12.67 -12.17 -3.04
C GLU A 38 12.24 -11.42 -4.31
N CYS A 39 13.13 -10.63 -4.92
CA CYS A 39 12.83 -9.93 -6.19
C CYS A 39 12.50 -10.90 -7.32
N ILE A 40 13.31 -11.95 -7.53
CA ILE A 40 13.04 -12.95 -8.57
C ILE A 40 11.70 -13.65 -8.33
N LEU A 41 11.41 -14.04 -7.08
CA LEU A 41 10.15 -14.69 -6.74
C LEU A 41 8.96 -13.73 -6.94
N MET A 42 9.12 -12.46 -6.59
CA MET A 42 8.11 -11.44 -6.81
C MET A 42 7.84 -11.26 -8.31
N GLU A 43 8.89 -11.14 -9.12
CA GLU A 43 8.75 -11.04 -10.57
C GLU A 43 8.12 -12.30 -11.17
N SER A 44 8.57 -13.49 -10.79
CA SER A 44 8.03 -14.75 -11.31
C SER A 44 6.56 -14.96 -10.94
N VAL A 45 6.15 -14.65 -9.71
CA VAL A 45 4.79 -14.91 -9.22
C VAL A 45 3.82 -13.77 -9.55
N TYR A 46 4.27 -12.52 -9.43
CA TYR A 46 3.40 -11.35 -9.58
C TYR A 46 3.53 -10.66 -10.95
N ASN A 47 4.64 -10.77 -11.69
CA ASN A 47 4.70 -10.23 -13.07
C ASN A 47 4.17 -11.21 -14.13
N THR A 48 3.99 -12.50 -13.81
CA THR A 48 3.29 -13.44 -14.71
C THR A 48 1.78 -13.19 -14.75
N GLN A 49 1.22 -12.65 -13.68
CA GLN A 49 -0.05 -11.94 -13.74
C GLN A 49 0.27 -10.53 -14.19
N GLY A 50 0.48 -10.36 -15.51
CA GLY A 50 0.64 -9.04 -16.10
C GLY A 50 -0.40 -8.14 -15.44
N ILE A 51 0.08 -7.11 -14.73
CA ILE A 51 -0.79 -6.20 -14.00
C ILE A 51 -1.80 -5.73 -15.02
N VAL A 52 -3.00 -6.31 -14.98
CA VAL A 52 -4.16 -5.75 -15.63
C VAL A 52 -4.48 -4.54 -14.77
N VAL A 53 -3.73 -3.46 -15.01
CA VAL A 53 -4.30 -2.14 -14.87
C VAL A 53 -5.41 -2.18 -15.92
N SER A 54 -6.59 -2.68 -15.55
CA SER A 54 -7.76 -2.47 -16.37
C SER A 54 -7.82 -0.96 -16.56
N ASP A 55 -7.71 -0.48 -17.80
CA ASP A 55 -7.94 0.93 -18.15
C ASP A 55 -9.35 1.40 -17.71
N GLU A 56 -10.18 0.46 -17.27
CA GLU A 56 -11.41 0.69 -16.53
C GLU A 56 -11.12 1.27 -15.14
N VAL A 57 -11.19 2.61 -15.09
CA VAL A 57 -11.48 3.35 -13.86
C VAL A 57 -12.56 2.59 -13.07
N PRO A 58 -12.31 2.18 -11.80
CA PRO A 58 -13.30 1.50 -10.99
C PRO A 58 -14.62 2.28 -11.06
N LYS A 59 -15.75 1.61 -11.30
CA LYS A 59 -17.07 2.29 -11.40
C LYS A 59 -17.36 3.18 -10.20
N ASP A 60 -16.83 2.82 -9.03
CA ASP A 60 -16.95 3.59 -7.79
C ASP A 60 -15.97 4.77 -7.67
N PHE A 61 -15.04 4.98 -8.62
CA PHE A 61 -14.12 6.12 -8.60
C PHE A 61 -14.86 7.45 -8.78
N TYR A 62 -15.96 7.46 -9.55
CA TYR A 62 -16.88 8.60 -9.64
C TYR A 62 -17.82 8.74 -8.43
N ARG A 63 -17.74 7.81 -7.48
CA ARG A 63 -18.42 7.90 -6.19
C ARG A 63 -17.59 8.70 -5.17
N ALA A 64 -16.58 9.44 -5.64
CA ALA A 64 -16.11 10.61 -4.92
C ALA A 64 -17.33 11.47 -4.57
N ILE A 65 -17.49 11.76 -3.28
CA ILE A 65 -18.60 12.58 -2.75
C ILE A 65 -18.84 13.77 -3.68
N SER A 66 -20.08 13.98 -4.11
CA SER A 66 -20.37 15.13 -4.97
C SER A 66 -19.95 16.41 -4.22
N VAL A 67 -19.58 17.47 -4.96
CA VAL A 67 -19.21 18.75 -4.35
C VAL A 67 -20.32 19.25 -3.40
N ASP A 68 -21.58 18.95 -3.74
CA ASP A 68 -22.75 19.30 -2.93
C ASP A 68 -22.85 18.47 -1.64
N GLU A 69 -22.54 17.18 -1.69
CA GLU A 69 -22.46 16.31 -0.51
C GLU A 69 -21.30 16.72 0.41
N ALA A 70 -20.15 17.08 -0.17
CA ALA A 70 -19.01 17.61 0.56
C ALA A 70 -19.35 18.93 1.26
N LYS A 71 -20.02 19.86 0.56
CA LYS A 71 -20.52 21.12 1.13
C LYS A 71 -21.51 20.87 2.26
N ALA A 72 -22.45 19.94 2.09
CA ALA A 72 -23.42 19.59 3.11
C ALA A 72 -22.76 19.01 4.38
N ARG A 73 -21.75 18.15 4.23
CA ARG A 73 -20.96 17.62 5.36
C ARG A 73 -20.21 18.72 6.10
N VAL A 74 -19.58 19.64 5.38
CA VAL A 74 -18.86 20.77 5.97
C VAL A 74 -19.83 21.70 6.72
N GLN A 75 -20.98 22.04 6.11
CA GLN A 75 -22.00 22.87 6.77
C GLN A 75 -22.57 22.22 8.03
N LYS A 76 -22.85 20.91 7.99
CA LYS A 76 -23.32 20.15 9.16
C LYS A 76 -22.26 20.13 10.27
N GLY A 77 -21.00 19.97 9.90
CA GLY A 77 -19.86 20.07 10.81
C GLY A 77 -19.77 21.44 11.48
N LEU A 78 -19.81 22.52 10.70
CA LEU A 78 -19.80 23.89 11.22
C LEU A 78 -20.99 24.15 12.15
N ARG A 79 -22.22 23.81 11.75
CA ARG A 79 -23.40 24.01 12.62
C ARG A 79 -23.26 23.29 13.96
N LYS A 80 -22.72 22.07 13.97
CA LYS A 80 -22.47 21.33 15.21
C LYS A 80 -21.45 22.08 16.08
N MET A 81 -20.33 22.53 15.51
CA MET A 81 -19.31 23.27 16.26
C MET A 81 -19.83 24.61 16.81
N PHE A 82 -20.62 25.35 16.03
CA PHE A 82 -21.13 26.66 16.46
C PHE A 82 -22.27 26.56 17.49
N ASN A 83 -23.14 25.54 17.41
CA ASN A 83 -24.17 25.34 18.45
C ASN A 83 -23.56 24.81 19.75
N THR A 84 -22.61 23.88 19.67
CA THR A 84 -21.88 23.38 20.85
C THR A 84 -21.04 24.46 21.53
N LYS A 85 -20.61 25.51 20.81
CA LYS A 85 -19.93 26.66 21.43
C LYS A 85 -20.87 27.59 22.20
N ARG A 86 -22.15 27.71 21.82
CA ARG A 86 -23.13 28.51 22.58
C ARG A 86 -23.52 27.84 23.89
N GLU A 87 -23.62 26.52 23.90
CA GLU A 87 -23.93 25.74 25.12
C GLU A 87 -22.76 25.74 26.13
N GLN A 88 -21.53 26.05 25.70
CA GLN A 88 -20.37 26.17 26.60
C GLN A 88 -20.15 27.59 27.14
N GLU A 89 -20.84 28.61 26.62
CA GLU A 89 -20.78 30.00 27.09
C GLU A 89 -21.90 30.36 28.09
N GLU A 90 -22.96 29.54 28.23
CA GLU A 90 -24.04 29.73 29.22
C GLU A 90 -23.78 29.02 30.58
N ASP A 91 -22.72 28.22 30.70
CA ASP A 91 -22.32 27.46 31.91
C ASP A 91 -21.01 28.00 32.56
N VAL A 92 -20.79 29.31 32.53
CA VAL A 92 -19.72 30.02 33.29
C VAL A 92 -20.28 31.22 34.04
#